data_AF-A0ABD1F3X8-F1
#
_entry.id   AF-A0ABD1F3X8-F1
#
_cell.length_a   1.000
_cell.length_b   1.000
_cell.length_c   1.000
_cell.angle_alpha   90.00
_cell.angle_beta   90.00
_cell.angle_gamma   90.00
#
_symmetry.space_group_name_H-M   'P 1'
#
loop_
_entity.id
_entity.type
_entity.pdbx_description
1 polymer ?
#
loop_
_entity_poly.entity_id
_entity_poly.type
_entity_poly.pdbx_seq_one_letter_code
_entity_poly.pdbx_strand_id
1 'polypeptide(L)'
;MGPPGGGRNPVTARLLRHFHYLAFLEMEDASKTKIFGTILKFWISRAVGLEDYDTPILTSTLQVYDKILKELLPTPAKTHYTFNLRDLSKVFQGMLMFDPTTVKVTFIFL
;
A
#
# COMPACT_ATOMS: atom_id res chain seq x y z
N MET A 1 8.31 -12.97 -12.19
CA MET A 1 8.19 -12.30 -13.50
C MET A 1 6.80 -11.70 -13.56
N GLY A 2 6.64 -10.48 -14.09
CA GLY A 2 5.30 -9.94 -14.27
C GLY A 2 4.58 -10.66 -15.43
N PRO A 3 3.23 -10.63 -15.49
CA PRO A 3 2.48 -11.29 -16.54
C PRO A 3 2.94 -10.82 -17.94
N PRO A 4 2.88 -11.70 -18.94
CA PRO A 4 3.26 -11.36 -20.31
C PRO A 4 2.41 -10.20 -20.84
N GLY A 5 3.04 -9.25 -21.51
CA GLY A 5 2.43 -8.00 -21.97
C GLY A 5 3.21 -6.75 -21.54
N GLY A 6 2.71 -5.57 -21.92
CA GLY A 6 3.30 -4.29 -21.50
C GLY A 6 4.75 -4.05 -21.94
N GLY A 7 5.16 -4.62 -23.10
CA GLY A 7 6.53 -4.49 -23.62
C GLY A 7 7.57 -5.40 -22.97
N ARG A 8 7.16 -6.34 -22.10
CA ARG A 8 8.08 -7.33 -21.50
C ARG A 8 8.43 -8.44 -22.51
N ASN A 9 9.70 -8.82 -22.57
CA ASN A 9 10.16 -9.92 -23.41
C ASN A 9 9.60 -11.26 -22.90
N PRO A 10 9.02 -12.10 -23.78
CA PRO A 10 8.57 -13.43 -23.39
C PRO A 10 9.77 -14.32 -23.03
N VAL A 11 9.60 -15.14 -21.99
CA VAL A 11 10.60 -16.17 -21.64
C VAL A 11 10.43 -17.37 -22.54
N THR A 12 11.53 -17.92 -23.05
CA THR A 12 11.48 -19.07 -23.96
C THR A 12 10.95 -20.33 -23.26
N ALA A 13 10.13 -21.12 -23.98
CA ALA A 13 9.63 -22.41 -23.47
C ALA A 13 10.76 -23.39 -23.08
N ARG A 14 11.91 -23.29 -23.78
CA ARG A 14 13.11 -24.08 -23.47
C ARG A 14 13.64 -23.81 -22.07
N LEU A 15 13.57 -22.56 -21.59
CA LEU A 15 13.96 -22.22 -20.22
C LEU A 15 12.86 -22.60 -19.22
N LEU A 16 11.60 -22.29 -19.55
CA LEU A 16 10.46 -22.53 -18.65
C LEU A 16 10.27 -24.01 -18.28
N ARG A 17 10.61 -24.96 -19.16
CA ARG A 17 10.51 -26.41 -18.84
C ARG A 17 11.35 -26.87 -17.65
N HIS A 18 12.34 -26.08 -17.23
CA HIS A 18 13.24 -26.39 -16.11
C HIS A 18 12.75 -25.81 -14.77
N PHE A 19 11.65 -25.05 -14.75
CA PHE A 19 11.15 -24.37 -13.56
C PHE A 19 9.64 -24.60 -13.37
N HIS A 20 9.21 -24.56 -12.12
CA HIS A 20 7.78 -24.48 -11.80
C HIS A 20 7.33 -23.01 -11.83
N TYR A 21 6.20 -22.77 -12.50
CA TYR A 21 5.60 -21.44 -12.59
C TYR A 21 4.60 -21.24 -11.44
N LEU A 22 4.88 -20.26 -10.56
CA LEU A 22 3.98 -19.82 -9.50
C LEU A 22 3.59 -18.36 -9.76
N ALA A 23 2.28 -18.10 -9.83
CA ALA A 23 1.74 -16.77 -9.98
C ALA A 23 1.20 -16.28 -8.64
N PHE A 24 1.54 -15.04 -8.28
CA PHE A 24 0.99 -14.35 -7.13
C PHE A 24 -0.06 -13.37 -7.61
N LEU A 25 -1.22 -13.40 -6.96
CA LEU A 25 -2.30 -12.45 -7.16
C LEU A 25 -2.04 -11.19 -6.32
N GLU A 26 -2.72 -10.11 -6.69
CA GLU A 26 -2.78 -8.94 -5.83
C GLU A 26 -3.38 -9.30 -4.46
N MET A 27 -2.90 -8.61 -3.43
CA MET A 27 -3.33 -8.85 -2.06
C MET A 27 -4.78 -8.44 -1.87
N GLU A 28 -5.54 -9.27 -1.16
CA GLU A 28 -6.93 -8.97 -0.80
C GLU A 28 -7.01 -7.77 0.17
N ASP A 29 -8.06 -6.97 0.06
CA ASP A 29 -8.28 -5.79 0.89
C ASP A 29 -8.39 -6.12 2.38
N ALA A 30 -8.96 -7.28 2.73
CA ALA A 30 -8.98 -7.78 4.11
C ALA A 30 -7.54 -8.00 4.64
N SER A 31 -6.64 -8.51 3.79
CA SER A 31 -5.23 -8.71 4.13
C SER A 31 -4.49 -7.38 4.26
N LYS A 32 -4.73 -6.41 3.36
CA LYS A 32 -4.18 -5.04 3.47
C LYS A 32 -4.60 -4.39 4.79
N THR A 33 -5.90 -4.42 5.09
CA THR A 33 -6.48 -3.89 6.33
C THR A 33 -5.82 -4.51 7.56
N LYS A 34 -5.69 -5.85 7.58
CA LYS A 34 -5.08 -6.56 8.71
C LYS A 34 -3.60 -6.19 8.89
N ILE A 35 -2.81 -6.23 7.82
CA ILE A 35 -1.36 -5.98 7.88
C ILE A 35 -1.08 -4.54 8.29
N PHE A 36 -1.60 -3.57 7.54
CA PHE A 36 -1.35 -2.15 7.80
C PHE A 36 -2.02 -1.66 9.09
N GLY A 37 -3.20 -2.20 9.42
CA GLY A 37 -3.87 -1.89 10.69
C GLY A 37 -3.08 -2.38 11.90
N THR A 38 -2.51 -3.60 11.85
CA THR A 38 -1.67 -4.11 12.95
C THR A 38 -0.43 -3.24 13.15
N ILE A 39 0.24 -2.84 12.07
CA ILE A 39 1.44 -2.00 12.12
C ILE A 39 1.09 -0.60 12.66
N LEU A 40 0.03 0.02 12.13
CA LEU A 40 -0.40 1.35 12.54
C LEU A 40 -0.83 1.36 14.01
N LYS A 41 -1.62 0.38 14.44
CA LYS A 41 -2.10 0.26 15.82
C LYS A 41 -0.95 0.13 16.82
N PHE A 42 0.06 -0.68 16.50
CA PHE A 42 1.26 -0.80 17.33
C PHE A 42 2.00 0.53 17.47
N TRP A 43 2.07 1.33 16.40
CA TRP A 43 2.71 2.63 16.46
C TRP A 43 1.90 3.64 17.25
N ILE A 44 0.58 3.71 17.01
CA ILE A 44 -0.37 4.63 17.66
C ILE A 44 -0.47 4.35 19.15
N SER A 45 -0.41 3.09 19.59
CA SER A 45 -0.50 2.75 21.02
C SER A 45 0.64 3.33 21.88
N ARG A 46 1.65 3.95 21.25
CA ARG A 46 2.76 4.65 21.91
C ARG A 46 2.54 6.17 22.00
N ALA A 47 1.53 6.68 21.30
CA ALA A 47 1.11 8.07 21.33
C ALA A 47 -0.10 8.23 22.27
N VAL A 48 -0.10 9.26 23.10
CA VAL A 48 -1.19 9.51 24.06
C VAL A 48 -2.29 10.33 23.38
N GLY A 49 -3.54 9.87 23.45
CA GLY A 49 -4.71 10.59 22.94
C GLY A 49 -4.97 10.42 21.43
N LEU A 50 -4.25 9.50 20.78
CA LEU A 50 -4.42 9.15 19.37
C LEU A 50 -5.12 7.80 19.15
N GLU A 51 -5.57 7.14 20.21
CA GLU A 51 -6.06 5.76 20.16
C GLU A 51 -7.24 5.60 19.19
N ASP A 52 -8.11 6.61 19.10
CA ASP A 52 -9.31 6.60 18.26
C ASP A 52 -9.03 6.88 16.76
N TYR A 53 -7.79 7.22 16.40
CA TYR A 53 -7.42 7.61 15.04
C TYR A 53 -6.86 6.46 14.19
N ASP A 54 -6.70 5.25 14.75
CA ASP A 54 -6.18 4.09 14.02
C ASP A 54 -7.04 3.71 12.80
N THR A 55 -8.34 3.61 13.01
CA THR A 55 -9.32 3.15 12.04
C THR A 55 -9.59 4.22 10.97
N PRO A 56 -9.80 5.51 11.32
CA PRO A 56 -9.94 6.57 10.33
C PRO A 56 -8.72 6.73 9.42
N ILE A 57 -7.50 6.70 9.96
CA ILE A 57 -6.26 6.83 9.18
C ILE A 57 -6.10 5.65 8.22
N LEU A 58 -6.29 4.42 8.71
CA LEU A 58 -6.19 3.21 7.90
C LEU A 58 -7.22 3.22 6.75
N THR A 59 -8.48 3.46 7.09
CA THR A 59 -9.60 3.38 6.13
C THR A 59 -9.47 4.45 5.04
N SER A 60 -9.18 5.70 5.43
CA SER A 60 -9.00 6.78 4.47
C SER A 60 -7.81 6.53 3.54
N THR A 61 -6.69 6.05 4.07
CA THR A 61 -5.50 5.74 3.27
C THR A 61 -5.78 4.62 2.25
N LEU A 62 -6.48 3.56 2.66
CA LEU A 62 -6.85 2.46 1.76
C LEU A 62 -7.86 2.92 0.68
N GLN A 63 -8.86 3.73 1.06
CA GLN A 63 -9.81 4.29 0.10
C GLN A 63 -9.14 5.16 -0.97
N VAL A 64 -8.20 6.02 -0.57
CA VAL A 64 -7.42 6.84 -1.50
C VAL A 64 -6.59 5.95 -2.43
N TYR A 65 -5.94 4.92 -1.88
CA TYR A 65 -5.16 3.96 -2.66
C TYR A 65 -6.01 3.23 -3.71
N ASP A 66 -7.20 2.75 -3.33
CA ASP A 66 -8.11 2.07 -4.24
C ASP A 66 -8.63 3.01 -5.34
N LYS A 67 -8.88 4.28 -5.00
CA LYS A 67 -9.28 5.30 -5.98
C LYS A 67 -8.16 5.58 -6.98
N ILE A 68 -6.92 5.71 -6.51
CA ILE A 68 -5.74 5.88 -7.35
C ILE A 68 -5.60 4.72 -8.34
N LEU A 69 -5.74 3.48 -7.87
CA LEU A 69 -5.65 2.29 -8.73
C LEU A 69 -6.73 2.26 -9.83
N LYS A 70 -7.92 2.79 -9.55
CA LYS A 70 -9.04 2.81 -10.50
C LYS A 70 -8.95 3.96 -11.50
N GLU A 71 -8.52 5.14 -11.06
CA GLU A 71 -8.59 6.37 -11.86
C GLU A 71 -7.28 6.73 -12.55
N LEU A 72 -6.13 6.37 -11.96
CA LEU A 72 -4.81 6.74 -12.47
C LEU A 72 -4.16 5.55 -13.18
N LEU A 73 -4.77 5.14 -14.30
CA LEU A 73 -4.25 4.07 -15.14
C LEU A 73 -3.10 4.53 -16.04
N PRO A 74 -2.15 3.64 -16.38
CA PRO A 74 -1.08 3.96 -17.29
C PRO A 74 -1.63 4.21 -18.70
N THR A 75 -1.33 5.39 -19.22
CA THR A 75 -1.66 5.80 -20.60
C THR A 75 -0.37 6.17 -21.34
N PRO A 76 -0.36 6.22 -22.69
CA PRO A 76 0.85 6.63 -23.42
C PRO A 76 1.39 8.01 -23.00
N ALA A 77 0.52 8.94 -22.60
CA ALA A 77 0.92 10.25 -22.07
C ALA A 77 1.35 10.20 -20.58
N LYS A 78 0.91 9.18 -19.83
CA LYS A 78 1.17 9.02 -18.38
C LYS A 78 1.64 7.60 -18.10
N THR A 79 2.77 7.21 -18.68
CA THR A 79 3.30 5.84 -18.58
C THR A 79 3.79 5.49 -17.18
N HIS A 80 4.14 6.49 -16.38
CA HIS A 80 4.64 6.34 -15.01
C HIS A 80 3.53 6.09 -13.97
N TYR A 81 2.25 6.03 -14.39
CA TYR A 81 1.13 5.72 -13.50
C TYR A 81 1.06 4.21 -13.25
N THR A 82 2.00 3.72 -12.46
CA THR A 82 2.13 2.31 -12.07
C THR A 82 2.17 2.21 -10.56
N PHE A 83 1.01 2.03 -9.95
CA PHE A 83 0.87 1.92 -8.49
C PHE A 83 0.83 0.46 -8.05
N ASN A 84 1.53 0.14 -6.98
CA ASN A 84 1.50 -1.19 -6.34
C ASN A 84 1.63 -1.08 -4.82
N LEU A 85 1.69 -2.22 -4.12
CA LEU A 85 1.77 -2.24 -2.64
C LEU A 85 2.97 -1.50 -2.05
N ARG A 86 4.04 -1.29 -2.82
CA ARG A 86 5.21 -0.50 -2.38
C ARG A 86 4.83 0.94 -2.10
N ASP A 87 3.95 1.52 -2.90
CA ASP A 87 3.54 2.92 -2.76
C ASP A 87 2.73 3.10 -1.49
N LEU A 88 1.77 2.18 -1.24
CA LEU A 88 1.04 2.11 0.02
C LEU A 88 1.99 1.93 1.22
N SER A 89 2.97 1.02 1.10
CA SER A 89 3.95 0.77 2.15
C SER A 89 4.79 2.00 2.50
N LYS A 90 5.18 2.81 1.50
CA LYS A 90 5.93 4.05 1.71
C LYS A 90 5.13 5.12 2.45
N VAL A 91 3.82 5.21 2.21
CA VAL A 91 2.94 6.15 2.93
C VAL A 91 2.93 5.80 4.42
N PHE A 92 2.69 4.54 4.77
CA PHE A 92 2.77 4.09 6.16
C PHE A 92 4.17 4.29 6.74
N GLN A 93 5.22 3.88 6.02
CA GLN A 93 6.59 4.07 6.48
C GLN A 93 6.89 5.54 6.81
N GLY A 94 6.45 6.49 5.97
CA GLY A 94 6.62 7.92 6.22
C GLY A 94 5.87 8.40 7.47
N MET A 95 4.62 7.95 7.68
CA MET A 95 3.87 8.26 8.91
C MET A 95 4.59 7.72 10.16
N LEU A 96 5.11 6.49 10.08
CA LEU A 96 5.71 5.79 11.20
C LEU A 96 7.12 6.28 11.57
N MET A 97 7.76 7.10 10.73
CA MET A 97 9.07 7.71 11.01
C MET A 97 9.02 8.79 12.09
N PHE A 98 7.84 9.34 12.38
CA PHE A 98 7.68 10.32 13.46
C PHE A 98 7.78 9.65 14.84
N ASP A 99 8.22 10.41 15.85
CA ASP A 99 8.18 9.92 17.23
C ASP A 99 6.75 10.04 17.78
N PRO A 100 6.05 8.92 18.02
CA PRO A 100 4.66 8.94 18.46
C PRO A 100 4.45 9.70 19.77
N THR A 101 5.45 9.78 20.65
CA THR A 101 5.34 10.46 21.95
C THR A 101 5.29 11.98 21.82
N THR A 102 5.75 12.51 20.69
CA THR A 102 5.81 13.96 20.45
C THR A 102 4.55 14.51 19.78
N VAL A 103 3.62 13.64 19.36
CA VAL A 103 2.37 14.07 18.76
C VAL A 103 1.47 14.68 19.83
N LYS A 104 1.06 15.93 19.64
CA LYS A 104 0.07 16.59 20.48
C LYS A 104 -1.23 16.71 19.71
N VAL A 105 -2.30 16.16 20.28
CA VAL A 105 -3.65 16.35 19.73
C VAL A 105 -4.15 17.71 20.19
N THR A 106 -4.13 18.69 19.28
CA THR A 106 -4.74 19.99 19.51
C THR A 106 -6.19 19.92 19.09
N PHE A 107 -7.11 19.98 20.05
CA PHE A 107 -8.52 20.22 19.76
C PHE A 107 -8.66 21.66 19.28
N ILE A 108 -8.70 21.84 17.95
CA ILE A 108 -9.17 23.09 17.36
C ILE A 108 -10.69 23.06 17.51
N PHE A 109 -11.18 23.72 18.56
CA PHE A 109 -12.61 23.97 18.74
C PHE A 109 -13.14 24.73 17.52
N LEU A 110 -14.05 24.10 16.79
CA LEU A 110 -15.05 24.76 15.95
C LEU A 110 -16.31 24.96 16.79
#